data_AF-A0A956MVK9-F1
#
_entry.id   AF-A0A956MVK9-F1
#
_cell.length_a   1.000
_cell.length_b   1.000
_cell.length_c   1.000
_cell.angle_alpha   90.00
_cell.angle_beta   90.00
_cell.angle_gamma   90.00
#
_symmetry.space_group_name_H-M   'P 1'
#
loop_
_entity.id
_entity.type
_entity.pdbx_description
1 polymer ?
#
loop_
_entity_poly.entity_id
_entity_poly.type
_entity_poly.pdbx_seq_one_letter_code
_entity_poly.pdbx_strand_id
1 'polypeptide(L)'
;IIRLTEIRIKRISKYNSFKADEEIRGIEEALEQTKFDLAHLTDFAIAYFERLKEKYGKGRERRTEIKHFDTIEAAQVAVANEKLYVNRKDGFIGYGLKKDEYVCDCSDIDDIIVFRSDGKFLVTKVSDKSFVGKDIIHAAVWKKGDEHTIYNMVYKDAKSGASYVKRFAVTAITRDKEYDLTKGTEGSRTLYFTANPNGESEVITVYLSTRSRARKKMFEYDFAELAIKGRSSQGNVLTKWPVVRVVQKEAGSSTLGGREIWYDNIVGRLNTEERGKPLGTFDTGDLILAIFKNGTAQLSNFELTNRFDPDDTLVLEKFADETVVTAVYYDGASKNYYVKRFQIDAPKEGKRLPFTTDHRDSKLVFVSTASKPFVVLDYVKGRAKEECSDLIDLADFIAVKGWKALGNRLSQFDVKAIKPIDVHVGEN
;
A
#
# COMPACT_ATOMS: atom_id res chain seq x y z
N ILE A 1 55.92 -63.56 14.01
CA ILE A 1 56.42 -64.80 14.70
C ILE A 1 56.04 -64.79 16.19
N ILE A 2 56.36 -63.75 16.96
CA ILE A 2 56.03 -63.65 18.42
C ILE A 2 54.51 -63.79 18.72
N ARG A 3 53.62 -63.22 17.89
CA ARG A 3 52.16 -63.40 18.06
C ARG A 3 51.65 -64.82 17.82
N LEU A 4 52.39 -65.65 17.07
CA LEU A 4 52.00 -67.03 16.78
C LEU A 4 52.34 -67.97 17.97
N THR A 5 53.35 -67.61 18.78
CA THR A 5 53.77 -68.39 19.95
C THR A 5 52.89 -68.17 21.19
N GLU A 6 52.02 -67.16 21.18
CA GLU A 6 51.13 -66.78 22.30
C GLU A 6 49.67 -67.23 22.10
N ILE A 7 49.39 -68.01 21.05
CA ILE A 7 48.02 -68.43 20.72
C ILE A 7 47.52 -69.42 21.77
N ARG A 8 46.57 -68.97 22.60
CA ARG A 8 45.85 -69.83 23.57
C ARG A 8 45.14 -70.97 22.83
N ILE A 9 45.20 -72.20 23.34
CA ILE A 9 44.63 -73.42 22.71
C ILE A 9 43.15 -73.25 22.29
N LYS A 10 42.34 -72.51 23.06
CA LYS A 10 40.95 -72.17 22.70
C LYS A 10 40.81 -71.51 21.32
N ARG A 11 41.80 -70.72 20.88
CA ARG A 11 41.81 -69.99 19.59
C ARG A 11 42.10 -70.88 18.37
N ILE A 12 42.59 -72.11 18.59
CA ILE A 12 42.90 -73.10 17.54
C ILE A 12 41.65 -73.92 17.17
N SER A 13 40.57 -73.81 17.96
CA SER A 13 39.29 -74.43 17.66
C SER A 13 38.73 -73.95 16.31
N LYS A 14 38.21 -74.89 15.51
CA LYS A 14 37.59 -74.64 14.20
C LYS A 14 36.52 -73.53 14.24
N TYR A 15 35.80 -73.40 15.35
CA TYR A 15 34.83 -72.34 15.59
C TYR A 15 35.46 -70.94 15.68
N ASN A 16 36.62 -70.82 16.33
CA ASN A 16 37.34 -69.54 16.44
C ASN A 16 38.10 -69.19 15.16
N SER A 17 38.55 -70.19 14.39
CA SER A 17 39.06 -69.97 13.03
C SER A 17 37.96 -69.40 12.14
N PHE A 18 36.77 -70.02 12.12
CA PHE A 18 35.64 -69.55 11.33
C PHE A 18 35.22 -68.11 11.70
N LYS A 19 35.16 -67.78 13.00
CA LYS A 19 34.87 -66.42 13.45
C LYS A 19 35.96 -65.42 13.04
N ALA A 20 37.23 -65.82 13.07
CA ALA A 20 38.33 -64.99 12.60
C ALA A 20 38.27 -64.80 11.08
N ASP A 21 37.89 -65.82 10.31
CA ASP A 21 37.69 -65.74 8.86
C ASP A 21 36.51 -64.81 8.51
N GLU A 22 35.41 -64.84 9.29
CA GLU A 22 34.30 -63.88 9.17
C GLU A 22 34.73 -62.44 9.53
N GLU A 23 35.51 -62.26 10.60
CA GLU A 23 36.06 -60.96 10.98
C GLU A 23 37.01 -60.42 9.90
N ILE A 24 37.85 -61.27 9.30
CA ILE A 24 38.73 -60.91 8.19
C ILE A 24 37.89 -60.49 6.98
N ARG A 25 36.88 -61.27 6.60
CA ARG A 25 35.99 -60.93 5.47
C ARG A 25 35.29 -59.58 5.69
N GLY A 26 34.79 -59.33 6.90
CA GLY A 26 34.16 -58.04 7.23
C GLY A 26 35.14 -56.86 7.18
N ILE A 27 36.40 -57.08 7.57
CA ILE A 27 37.46 -56.06 7.43
C ILE A 27 37.78 -55.82 5.96
N GLU A 28 37.88 -56.87 5.13
CA GLU A 28 38.14 -56.75 3.70
C GLU A 28 37.02 -55.98 2.98
N GLU A 29 35.76 -56.29 3.26
CA GLU A 29 34.59 -55.56 2.74
C GLU A 29 34.61 -54.07 3.16
N ALA A 30 34.90 -53.78 4.44
CA ALA A 30 35.02 -52.40 4.92
C ALA A 30 36.18 -51.65 4.24
N LEU A 31 37.27 -52.35 3.91
CA LEU A 31 38.44 -51.77 3.24
C LEU A 31 38.12 -51.47 1.77
N GLU A 32 37.38 -52.34 1.09
CA GLU A 32 36.86 -52.08 -0.26
C GLU A 32 35.92 -50.88 -0.28
N GLN A 33 34.96 -50.82 0.64
CA GLN A 33 34.06 -49.68 0.77
C GLN A 33 34.84 -48.38 1.06
N THR A 34 35.83 -48.43 1.95
CA THR A 34 36.66 -47.25 2.26
C THR A 34 37.45 -46.79 1.05
N LYS A 35 38.00 -47.71 0.24
CA LYS A 35 38.67 -47.37 -1.02
C LYS A 35 37.71 -46.78 -2.04
N PHE A 36 36.49 -47.32 -2.12
CA PHE A 36 35.44 -46.80 -2.98
C PHE A 36 35.05 -45.36 -2.58
N ASP A 37 34.86 -45.12 -1.28
CA ASP A 37 34.54 -43.80 -0.72
C ASP A 37 35.69 -42.79 -0.94
N LEU A 38 36.95 -43.24 -0.82
CA LEU A 38 38.14 -42.42 -1.12
C LEU A 38 38.27 -42.09 -2.61
N ALA A 39 37.79 -42.95 -3.51
CA ALA A 39 37.75 -42.67 -4.94
C ALA A 39 36.57 -41.76 -5.32
N HIS A 40 35.45 -41.84 -4.59
CA HIS A 40 34.21 -41.09 -4.82
C HIS A 40 33.91 -40.11 -3.67
N LEU A 41 34.90 -39.27 -3.35
CA LEU A 41 34.82 -38.35 -2.21
C LEU A 41 33.61 -37.41 -2.24
N THR A 42 33.17 -36.98 -3.43
CA THR A 42 32.01 -36.09 -3.58
C THR A 42 30.72 -36.80 -3.17
N ASP A 43 30.50 -38.03 -3.62
CA ASP A 43 29.32 -38.83 -3.29
C ASP A 43 29.31 -39.19 -1.80
N PHE A 44 30.48 -39.55 -1.26
CA PHE A 44 30.66 -39.77 0.17
C PHE A 44 30.31 -38.51 0.99
N ALA A 45 30.78 -37.34 0.55
CA ALA A 45 30.49 -36.07 1.23
C ALA A 45 28.99 -35.73 1.19
N ILE A 46 28.31 -35.92 0.05
CA ILE A 46 26.86 -35.73 -0.07
C ILE A 46 26.13 -36.66 0.89
N ALA A 47 26.43 -37.97 0.85
CA ALA A 47 25.80 -38.96 1.73
C ALA A 47 26.06 -38.66 3.22
N TYR A 48 27.25 -38.16 3.55
CA TYR A 48 27.59 -37.72 4.91
C TYR A 48 26.71 -36.53 5.36
N PHE A 49 26.55 -35.49 4.53
CA PHE A 49 25.69 -34.35 4.83
C PHE A 49 24.21 -34.71 4.90
N GLU A 50 23.74 -35.63 4.05
CA GLU A 50 22.38 -36.16 4.11
C GLU A 50 22.10 -36.90 5.42
N ARG A 51 23.03 -37.77 5.87
CA ARG A 51 22.95 -38.43 7.18
C ARG A 51 22.92 -37.43 8.34
N LEU A 52 23.71 -36.35 8.26
CA LEU A 52 23.68 -35.28 9.27
C LEU A 52 22.32 -34.56 9.29
N LYS A 53 21.76 -34.26 8.11
CA LYS A 53 20.45 -33.63 7.97
C LYS A 53 19.34 -34.53 8.52
N GLU A 54 19.38 -35.84 8.26
CA GLU A 54 18.39 -36.77 8.79
C GLU A 54 18.47 -36.90 10.32
N LYS A 55 19.69 -37.03 10.85
CA LYS A 55 19.94 -37.19 12.30
C LYS A 55 19.60 -35.95 13.11
N TYR A 56 19.89 -34.75 12.58
CA TYR A 56 19.79 -33.49 13.34
C TYR A 56 18.76 -32.49 12.81
N GLY A 57 18.13 -32.74 11.66
CA GLY A 57 17.20 -31.81 11.02
C GLY A 57 15.76 -31.86 11.55
N LYS A 58 15.31 -33.00 12.10
CA LYS A 58 13.94 -33.14 12.63
C LYS A 58 13.70 -32.14 13.77
N GLY A 59 12.65 -31.33 13.64
CA GLY A 59 12.27 -30.31 14.62
C GLY A 59 13.13 -29.03 14.63
N ARG A 60 14.08 -28.90 13.69
CA ARG A 60 14.90 -27.69 13.49
C ARG A 60 14.54 -26.99 12.18
N GLU A 61 13.26 -26.77 11.97
CA GLU A 61 12.79 -26.00 10.82
C GLU A 61 13.25 -24.55 10.93
N ARG A 62 13.40 -23.91 9.76
CA ARG A 62 13.78 -22.51 9.66
C ARG A 62 12.70 -21.67 10.37
N ARG A 63 13.10 -20.97 11.43
CA ARG A 63 12.22 -20.05 12.18
C ARG A 63 12.11 -18.66 11.53
N THR A 64 12.96 -18.37 10.56
CA THR A 64 13.02 -17.10 9.84
C THR A 64 12.36 -17.21 8.48
N GLU A 65 11.61 -16.20 8.10
CA GLU A 65 11.00 -16.08 6.79
C GLU A 65 11.99 -15.43 5.81
N ILE A 66 11.98 -15.88 4.54
CA ILE A 66 12.71 -15.20 3.47
C ILE A 66 11.75 -14.16 2.89
N LYS A 67 11.97 -12.89 3.23
CA LYS A 67 11.31 -11.77 2.55
C LYS A 67 12.28 -11.15 1.53
N HIS A 68 11.77 -10.87 0.34
CA HIS A 68 12.52 -10.12 -0.67
C HIS A 68 12.50 -8.64 -0.26
N PHE A 69 13.68 -8.05 -0.13
CA PHE A 69 13.84 -6.62 0.04
C PHE A 69 14.25 -6.04 -1.32
N ASP A 70 13.60 -4.97 -1.73
CA ASP A 70 13.96 -4.28 -2.96
C ASP A 70 15.35 -3.64 -2.85
N THR A 71 15.98 -3.35 -3.99
CA THR A 71 17.23 -2.57 -4.04
C THR A 71 16.86 -1.12 -3.86
N ILE A 72 16.69 -0.74 -2.59
CA ILE A 72 16.14 0.53 -2.14
C ILE A 72 17.02 1.70 -2.61
N GLU A 73 16.49 2.58 -3.46
CA GLU A 73 17.01 3.95 -3.54
C GLU A 73 16.78 4.58 -2.17
N ALA A 74 17.88 4.90 -1.46
CA ALA A 74 17.84 5.45 -0.11
C ALA A 74 16.93 6.70 0.01
N ALA A 75 16.69 7.41 -1.11
CA ALA A 75 15.77 8.54 -1.22
C ALA A 75 14.28 8.16 -1.07
N GLN A 76 13.87 6.95 -1.47
CA GLN A 76 12.46 6.54 -1.59
C GLN A 76 11.96 5.74 -0.37
N VAL A 77 12.87 5.12 0.40
CA VAL A 77 12.56 4.38 1.66
C VAL A 77 13.23 5.06 2.85
N ALA A 78 13.13 6.36 2.83
CA ALA A 78 13.22 7.12 4.05
C ALA A 78 11.91 6.85 4.80
N VAL A 79 11.97 6.03 5.85
CA VAL A 79 10.77 5.75 6.65
C VAL A 79 10.30 7.10 7.21
N ALA A 80 9.03 7.44 6.97
CA ALA A 80 8.40 8.64 7.52
C ALA A 80 8.20 8.46 9.04
N ASN A 81 9.32 8.43 9.76
CA ASN A 81 9.40 8.26 11.21
C ASN A 81 9.13 9.57 11.94
N GLU A 82 9.32 10.69 11.25
CA GLU A 82 9.19 12.02 11.83
C GLU A 82 7.89 12.67 11.38
N LYS A 83 7.39 13.57 12.22
CA LYS A 83 6.18 14.36 11.95
C LYS A 83 6.58 15.77 11.63
N LEU A 84 6.17 16.28 10.48
CA LEU A 84 6.42 17.65 10.08
C LEU A 84 5.46 18.60 10.79
N TYR A 85 6.00 19.64 11.41
CA TYR A 85 5.23 20.69 12.06
C TYR A 85 5.61 22.07 11.50
N VAL A 86 4.65 23.01 11.55
CA VAL A 86 4.83 24.36 11.03
C VAL A 86 4.30 25.41 12.01
N ASN A 87 5.12 26.44 12.26
CA ASN A 87 4.68 27.68 12.89
C ASN A 87 4.54 28.75 11.81
N ARG A 88 3.30 28.98 11.37
CA ARG A 88 2.99 29.87 10.24
C ARG A 88 3.30 31.34 10.50
N LYS A 89 3.13 31.81 11.74
CA LYS A 89 3.31 33.23 12.10
C LYS A 89 4.78 33.59 12.25
N ASP A 90 5.53 32.76 12.97
CA ASP A 90 6.95 33.00 13.24
C ASP A 90 7.85 32.52 12.11
N GLY A 91 7.32 31.70 11.18
CA GLY A 91 8.00 31.30 9.95
C GLY A 91 8.96 30.13 10.12
N PHE A 92 8.66 29.22 11.05
CA PHE A 92 9.48 28.04 11.31
C PHE A 92 8.81 26.76 10.84
N ILE A 93 9.61 25.81 10.38
CA ILE A 93 9.17 24.49 9.94
C ILE A 93 10.19 23.42 10.35
N GLY A 94 9.73 22.24 10.73
CA GLY A 94 10.59 21.12 11.12
C GLY A 94 9.91 20.10 12.01
N TYR A 95 10.60 19.02 12.35
CA TYR A 95 10.07 17.95 13.21
C TYR A 95 10.20 18.24 14.73
N GLY A 96 11.02 19.22 15.11
CA GLY A 96 11.20 19.66 16.50
C GLY A 96 10.05 20.48 17.07
N LEU A 97 9.17 21.00 16.21
CA LEU A 97 8.08 21.91 16.56
C LEU A 97 6.81 21.17 17.04
N LYS A 98 6.96 20.21 17.96
CA LYS A 98 5.89 19.31 18.42
C LYS A 98 4.66 20.02 19.04
N LYS A 99 4.76 21.31 19.35
CA LYS A 99 3.68 22.13 19.93
C LYS A 99 2.92 22.94 18.88
N ASP A 100 3.43 23.00 17.65
CA ASP A 100 2.85 23.78 16.56
C ASP A 100 1.95 22.89 15.66
N GLU A 101 1.48 23.45 14.54
CA GLU A 101 0.53 22.79 13.63
C GLU A 101 1.18 21.58 12.95
N TYR A 102 0.56 20.40 13.06
CA TYR A 102 0.97 19.20 12.33
C TYR A 102 0.59 19.31 10.84
N VAL A 103 1.54 18.96 9.96
CA VAL A 103 1.36 19.03 8.50
C VAL A 103 1.19 17.63 7.91
N CYS A 104 2.21 16.78 8.01
CA CYS A 104 2.23 15.42 7.45
C CYS A 104 3.40 14.63 8.05
N ASP A 105 3.46 13.33 7.78
CA ASP A 105 4.61 12.51 8.13
C ASP A 105 5.72 12.71 7.08
N CYS A 106 6.97 12.80 7.52
CA CYS A 106 8.14 13.04 6.69
C CYS A 106 9.36 12.25 7.17
N SER A 107 10.36 12.14 6.32
CA SER A 107 11.70 11.66 6.67
C SER A 107 12.70 12.80 6.78
N ASP A 108 13.78 12.55 7.54
CA ASP A 108 14.99 13.35 7.62
C ASP A 108 15.70 13.65 6.29
N ILE A 109 15.42 12.92 5.20
CA ILE A 109 16.00 13.19 3.88
C ILE A 109 15.05 13.88 2.91
N ASP A 110 13.77 14.00 3.26
CA ASP A 110 12.77 14.63 2.41
C ASP A 110 13.06 16.12 2.22
N ASP A 111 12.57 16.63 1.10
CA ASP A 111 12.51 18.06 0.82
C ASP A 111 11.11 18.60 1.14
N ILE A 112 11.04 19.79 1.70
CA ILE A 112 9.78 20.46 2.03
C ILE A 112 9.64 21.69 1.16
N ILE A 113 8.50 21.83 0.49
CA ILE A 113 8.12 23.07 -0.21
C ILE A 113 7.29 23.94 0.71
N VAL A 114 7.60 25.24 0.75
CA VAL A 114 6.92 26.22 1.59
C VAL A 114 6.53 27.43 0.74
N PHE A 115 5.26 27.83 0.81
CA PHE A 115 4.71 29.02 0.18
C PHE A 115 4.34 30.06 1.23
N ARG A 116 4.59 31.33 0.93
CA ARG A 116 4.33 32.47 1.82
C ARG A 116 3.30 33.44 1.25
N SER A 117 2.72 34.26 2.13
CA SER A 117 1.73 35.27 1.75
C SER A 117 2.29 36.40 0.89
N ASP A 118 3.61 36.64 0.93
CA ASP A 118 4.31 37.61 0.08
C ASP A 118 4.46 37.13 -1.39
N GLY A 119 3.96 35.92 -1.69
CA GLY A 119 3.99 35.35 -3.03
C GLY A 119 5.35 34.74 -3.39
N LYS A 120 6.20 34.47 -2.40
CA LYS A 120 7.43 33.71 -2.57
C LYS A 120 7.28 32.28 -2.07
N PHE A 121 8.11 31.40 -2.60
CA PHE A 121 8.25 30.04 -2.13
C PHE A 121 9.72 29.64 -2.08
N LEU A 122 10.01 28.61 -1.29
CA LEU A 122 11.32 27.96 -1.27
C LEU A 122 11.13 26.47 -1.02
N VAL A 123 12.17 25.70 -1.33
CA VAL A 123 12.26 24.29 -0.95
C VAL A 123 13.49 24.11 -0.08
N THR A 124 13.34 23.46 1.07
CA THR A 124 14.42 23.21 2.03
C THR A 124 14.40 21.77 2.49
N LYS A 125 15.55 21.24 2.92
CA LYS A 125 15.62 19.90 3.48
C LYS A 125 14.93 19.86 4.85
N VAL A 126 14.26 18.76 5.17
CA VAL A 126 13.75 18.51 6.53
C VAL A 126 14.87 18.68 7.57
N SER A 127 14.57 19.41 8.64
CA SER A 127 15.46 19.61 9.79
C SER A 127 14.66 19.81 11.07
N ASP A 128 15.34 19.84 12.22
CA ASP A 128 14.70 20.00 13.53
C ASP A 128 13.89 21.29 13.63
N LYS A 129 14.48 22.40 13.17
CA LYS A 129 13.83 23.70 13.08
C LYS A 129 14.56 24.57 12.05
N SER A 130 13.90 24.87 10.94
CA SER A 130 14.37 25.78 9.90
C SER A 130 13.50 27.03 9.85
N PHE A 131 14.12 28.19 9.61
CA PHE A 131 13.40 29.44 9.33
C PHE A 131 13.23 29.60 7.82
N VAL A 132 11.99 29.74 7.37
CA VAL A 132 11.60 29.80 5.95
C VAL A 132 10.86 31.10 5.59
N GLY A 133 10.82 32.04 6.53
CA GLY A 133 10.11 33.32 6.40
C GLY A 133 8.71 33.27 6.98
N LYS A 134 8.22 34.45 7.38
CA LYS A 134 6.93 34.61 8.07
C LYS A 134 5.74 34.43 7.12
N ASP A 135 4.57 34.23 7.73
CA ASP A 135 3.28 34.15 7.05
C ASP A 135 3.20 33.01 6.02
N ILE A 136 3.49 31.80 6.49
CA ILE A 136 3.42 30.57 5.68
C ILE A 136 1.95 30.23 5.37
N ILE A 137 1.63 30.16 4.09
CA ILE A 137 0.29 29.79 3.59
C ILE A 137 0.16 28.30 3.29
N HIS A 138 1.24 27.64 2.88
CA HIS A 138 1.23 26.20 2.61
C HIS A 138 2.61 25.59 2.83
N ALA A 139 2.64 24.37 3.34
CA ALA A 139 3.84 23.57 3.48
C ALA A 139 3.50 22.09 3.22
N ALA A 140 4.36 21.36 2.51
CA ALA A 140 4.20 19.94 2.24
C ALA A 140 5.54 19.30 1.86
N VAL A 141 5.63 17.97 1.97
CA VAL A 141 6.75 17.22 1.39
C VAL A 141 6.72 17.38 -0.13
N TRP A 142 7.86 17.75 -0.70
CA TRP A 142 8.03 18.04 -2.11
C TRP A 142 8.76 16.90 -2.81
N LYS A 143 8.17 16.40 -3.90
CA LYS A 143 8.76 15.40 -4.76
C LYS A 143 9.35 16.06 -6.00
N LYS A 144 10.66 15.94 -6.17
CA LYS A 144 11.32 16.44 -7.37
C LYS A 144 10.79 15.71 -8.60
N GLY A 145 10.44 16.46 -9.64
CA GLY A 145 9.86 15.93 -10.87
C GLY A 145 8.35 15.68 -10.82
N ASP A 146 7.67 16.05 -9.73
CA ASP A 146 6.21 15.97 -9.66
C ASP A 146 5.56 17.03 -10.56
N GLU A 147 5.04 16.57 -11.70
CA GLU A 147 4.29 17.40 -12.66
C GLU A 147 2.78 17.37 -12.39
N HIS A 148 2.32 16.47 -11.52
CA HIS A 148 0.90 16.22 -11.29
C HIS A 148 0.33 17.15 -10.23
N THR A 149 1.12 17.49 -9.20
CA THR A 149 0.72 18.48 -8.21
C THR A 149 0.65 19.88 -8.85
N ILE A 150 -0.56 20.40 -9.01
CA ILE A 150 -0.81 21.75 -9.55
C ILE A 150 -1.21 22.69 -8.43
N TYR A 151 -0.52 23.82 -8.37
CA TYR A 151 -0.84 24.92 -7.47
C TYR A 151 -1.71 25.93 -8.18
N ASN A 152 -2.89 26.21 -7.63
CA ASN A 152 -3.76 27.29 -8.10
C ASN A 152 -3.51 28.50 -7.20
N MET A 153 -3.26 29.66 -7.81
CA MET A 153 -2.90 30.87 -7.07
C MET A 153 -3.60 32.09 -7.65
N VAL A 154 -4.17 32.90 -6.75
CA VAL A 154 -4.56 34.29 -7.04
C VAL A 154 -3.65 35.20 -6.25
N TYR A 155 -3.04 36.19 -6.90
CA TYR A 155 -2.18 37.16 -6.24
C TYR A 155 -2.50 38.58 -6.71
N LYS A 156 -2.23 39.55 -5.84
CA LYS A 156 -2.33 40.98 -6.15
C LYS A 156 -0.95 41.55 -6.37
N ASP A 157 -0.77 42.21 -7.52
CA ASP A 157 0.43 43.00 -7.79
C ASP A 157 0.29 44.40 -7.16
N ALA A 158 1.28 44.82 -6.38
CA ALA A 158 1.22 46.10 -5.67
C ALA A 158 1.27 47.32 -6.60
N LYS A 159 2.04 47.26 -7.69
CA LYS A 159 2.25 48.39 -8.60
C LYS A 159 1.02 48.68 -9.45
N SER A 160 0.45 47.64 -10.06
CA SER A 160 -0.75 47.80 -10.90
C SER A 160 -2.05 47.78 -10.10
N GLY A 161 -2.04 47.23 -8.88
CA GLY A 161 -3.25 47.01 -8.07
C GLY A 161 -4.18 45.91 -8.61
N ALA A 162 -3.87 45.34 -9.77
CA ALA A 162 -4.62 44.25 -10.38
C ALA A 162 -4.33 42.91 -9.69
N SER A 163 -5.33 42.03 -9.72
CA SER A 163 -5.19 40.65 -9.28
C SER A 163 -5.03 39.75 -10.50
N TYR A 164 -4.09 38.80 -10.39
CA TYR A 164 -3.77 37.82 -11.41
C TYR A 164 -4.08 36.42 -10.88
N VAL A 165 -4.33 35.50 -11.81
CA VAL A 165 -4.62 34.10 -11.55
C VAL A 165 -3.70 33.22 -12.39
N LYS A 166 -3.14 32.17 -11.79
CA LYS A 166 -2.24 31.22 -12.44
C LYS A 166 -2.39 29.81 -11.88
N ARG A 167 -2.11 28.83 -12.72
CA ARG A 167 -1.94 27.41 -12.39
C ARG A 167 -0.54 26.99 -12.78
N PHE A 168 0.19 26.34 -11.89
CA PHE A 168 1.58 25.96 -12.13
C PHE A 168 2.00 24.72 -11.34
N ALA A 169 2.96 23.98 -11.88
CA ALA A 169 3.68 22.93 -11.16
C ALA A 169 5.06 23.42 -10.72
N VAL A 170 5.63 22.78 -9.69
CA VAL A 170 7.01 23.02 -9.22
C VAL A 170 7.80 21.73 -9.39
N THR A 171 8.34 21.52 -10.59
CA THR A 171 9.02 20.26 -10.97
C THR A 171 10.49 20.24 -10.56
N ALA A 172 11.19 21.37 -10.67
CA ALA A 172 12.61 21.47 -10.36
C ALA A 172 12.99 22.85 -9.80
N ILE A 173 13.77 22.84 -8.71
CA ILE A 173 14.34 24.02 -8.07
C ILE A 173 15.73 23.73 -7.50
N THR A 174 16.41 24.79 -7.05
CA THR A 174 17.58 24.69 -6.18
C THR A 174 17.11 24.84 -4.73
N ARG A 175 17.56 23.95 -3.85
CA ARG A 175 17.25 24.03 -2.41
C ARG A 175 17.72 25.35 -1.81
N ASP A 176 17.02 25.81 -0.78
CA ASP A 176 17.29 26.99 0.04
C ASP A 176 17.34 28.32 -0.75
N LYS A 177 16.91 28.30 -2.01
CA LYS A 177 16.74 29.49 -2.84
C LYS A 177 15.28 29.94 -2.81
N GLU A 178 15.08 31.23 -2.55
CA GLU A 178 13.76 31.85 -2.68
C GLU A 178 13.42 32.14 -4.14
N TYR A 179 12.16 31.89 -4.50
CA TYR A 179 11.61 32.15 -5.82
C TYR A 179 10.31 32.95 -5.71
N ASP A 180 10.16 33.96 -6.56
CA ASP A 180 8.97 34.81 -6.64
C ASP A 180 7.93 34.20 -7.62
N LEU A 181 6.68 34.10 -7.19
CA LEU A 181 5.55 33.62 -8.00
C LEU A 181 4.71 34.76 -8.58
N THR A 182 5.00 35.99 -8.18
CA THR A 182 4.36 37.23 -8.60
C THR A 182 5.21 37.94 -9.66
N LYS A 183 5.07 39.25 -9.80
CA LYS A 183 5.90 40.10 -10.66
C LYS A 183 7.18 40.58 -9.99
N GLY A 184 7.44 40.22 -8.74
CA GLY A 184 8.57 40.75 -7.97
C GLY A 184 8.37 42.17 -7.44
N THR A 185 7.17 42.74 -7.57
CA THR A 185 6.87 44.06 -7.02
C THR A 185 6.73 43.97 -5.50
N GLU A 186 7.49 44.79 -4.77
CA GLU A 186 7.38 44.90 -3.32
C GLU A 186 5.96 45.24 -2.86
N GLY A 187 5.47 44.53 -1.85
CA GLY A 187 4.10 44.64 -1.33
C GLY A 187 3.04 43.82 -2.08
N SER A 188 3.45 43.04 -3.09
CA SER A 188 2.56 42.03 -3.71
C SER A 188 2.20 40.96 -2.69
N ARG A 189 1.00 40.40 -2.81
CA ARG A 189 0.51 39.41 -1.86
C ARG A 189 -0.36 38.35 -2.50
N THR A 190 -0.27 37.14 -1.99
CA THR A 190 -1.17 36.03 -2.32
C THR A 190 -2.53 36.30 -1.69
N LEU A 191 -3.60 36.17 -2.49
CA LEU A 191 -4.99 36.33 -2.06
C LEU A 191 -5.70 34.98 -1.90
N TYR A 192 -5.27 33.98 -2.66
CA TYR A 192 -5.83 32.63 -2.65
C TYR A 192 -4.76 31.64 -3.10
N PHE A 193 -4.73 30.46 -2.48
CA PHE A 193 -3.79 29.41 -2.80
C PHE A 193 -4.37 28.05 -2.45
N THR A 194 -4.24 27.08 -3.35
CA THR A 194 -4.51 25.67 -3.12
C THR A 194 -3.41 24.83 -3.75
N ALA A 195 -3.12 23.68 -3.13
CA ALA A 195 -2.24 22.66 -3.65
C ALA A 195 -3.11 21.46 -4.02
N ASN A 196 -3.07 21.05 -5.28
CA ASN A 196 -3.95 20.05 -5.87
C ASN A 196 -3.10 18.88 -6.37
N PRO A 197 -2.89 17.81 -5.55
CA PRO A 197 -1.97 16.72 -5.86
C PRO A 197 -2.28 15.96 -7.15
N ASN A 198 -3.54 15.94 -7.56
CA ASN A 198 -3.99 15.28 -8.80
C ASN A 198 -4.29 16.30 -9.89
N GLY A 199 -3.88 17.56 -9.72
CA GLY A 199 -4.14 18.62 -10.69
C GLY A 199 -5.61 19.03 -10.77
N GLU A 200 -6.33 18.92 -9.66
CA GLU A 200 -7.71 19.33 -9.52
C GLU A 200 -7.92 20.78 -9.96
N SER A 201 -9.00 21.01 -10.70
CA SER A 201 -9.56 22.36 -10.89
C SER A 201 -10.50 22.71 -9.76
N GLU A 202 -10.86 23.97 -9.64
CA GLU A 202 -11.82 24.43 -8.63
C GLU A 202 -12.52 25.69 -9.13
N VAL A 203 -13.72 25.91 -8.62
CA VAL A 203 -14.45 27.16 -8.85
C VAL A 203 -14.29 28.02 -7.61
N ILE A 204 -13.83 29.26 -7.80
CA ILE A 204 -13.70 30.25 -6.73
C ILE A 204 -14.72 31.37 -6.88
N THR A 205 -15.19 31.90 -5.75
CA THR A 205 -15.97 33.13 -5.70
C THR A 205 -15.08 34.30 -5.29
N VAL A 206 -15.01 35.32 -6.14
CA VAL A 206 -14.20 36.53 -5.94
C VAL A 206 -15.08 37.67 -5.46
N TYR A 207 -14.76 38.22 -4.28
CA TYR A 207 -15.46 39.36 -3.70
C TYR A 207 -14.63 40.64 -3.90
N LEU A 208 -15.19 41.59 -4.63
CA LEU A 208 -14.59 42.91 -4.86
C LEU A 208 -14.98 43.89 -3.76
N SER A 209 -14.13 44.91 -3.56
CA SER A 209 -14.43 46.00 -2.65
C SER A 209 -15.69 46.73 -3.08
N THR A 210 -16.53 47.08 -2.10
CA THR A 210 -17.73 47.91 -2.30
C THR A 210 -17.40 49.25 -2.95
N ARG A 211 -16.20 49.78 -2.70
CA ARG A 211 -15.67 51.03 -3.28
C ARG A 211 -15.25 50.93 -4.75
N SER A 212 -15.19 49.72 -5.32
CA SER A 212 -14.83 49.54 -6.72
C SER A 212 -15.89 50.16 -7.65
N ARG A 213 -15.55 50.46 -8.90
CA ARG A 213 -16.55 50.88 -9.93
C ARG A 213 -17.13 49.70 -10.72
N ALA A 214 -16.79 48.47 -10.34
CA ALA A 214 -17.28 47.25 -10.98
C ALA A 214 -18.82 47.13 -10.87
N ARG A 215 -19.49 46.74 -11.96
CA ARG A 215 -20.94 46.46 -11.96
C ARG A 215 -21.27 45.21 -11.13
N LYS A 216 -20.54 44.12 -11.37
CA LYS A 216 -20.63 42.89 -10.55
C LYS A 216 -19.61 42.96 -9.42
N LYS A 217 -20.06 42.99 -8.16
CA LYS A 217 -19.19 43.01 -6.97
C LYS A 217 -18.72 41.63 -6.55
N MET A 218 -19.39 40.60 -7.04
CA MET A 218 -19.10 39.21 -6.79
C MET A 218 -19.20 38.49 -8.13
N PHE A 219 -18.25 37.62 -8.41
CA PHE A 219 -18.27 36.77 -9.59
C PHE A 219 -17.50 35.48 -9.30
N GLU A 220 -17.80 34.46 -10.10
CA GLU A 220 -17.13 33.16 -10.02
C GLU A 220 -16.05 33.08 -11.11
N TYR A 221 -14.99 32.34 -10.82
CA TYR A 221 -13.93 32.04 -11.76
C TYR A 221 -13.59 30.56 -11.66
N ASP A 222 -13.57 29.88 -12.81
CA ASP A 222 -13.24 28.47 -12.92
C ASP A 222 -11.77 28.30 -13.31
N PHE A 223 -11.01 27.59 -12.47
CA PHE A 223 -9.62 27.26 -12.78
C PHE A 223 -9.48 26.24 -13.92
N ALA A 224 -10.51 25.47 -14.26
CA ALA A 224 -10.49 24.54 -15.39
C ALA A 224 -10.26 25.25 -16.73
N GLU A 225 -10.76 26.49 -16.88
CA GLU A 225 -10.56 27.32 -18.08
C GLU A 225 -9.12 27.84 -18.23
N LEU A 226 -8.31 27.74 -17.18
CA LEU A 226 -6.95 28.27 -17.16
C LEU A 226 -5.93 27.16 -17.46
N ALA A 227 -5.14 27.37 -18.52
CA ALA A 227 -4.04 26.48 -18.84
C ALA A 227 -2.96 26.47 -17.73
N ILE A 228 -2.45 25.27 -17.44
CA ILE A 228 -1.29 25.07 -16.56
C ILE A 228 -0.04 25.59 -17.28
N LYS A 229 0.68 26.51 -16.65
CA LYS A 229 1.91 27.12 -17.19
C LYS A 229 3.06 26.96 -16.20
N GLY A 230 4.28 27.28 -16.63
CA GLY A 230 5.43 27.27 -15.72
C GLY A 230 5.29 28.28 -14.57
N ARG A 231 5.93 27.99 -13.43
CA ARG A 231 5.93 28.84 -12.23
C ARG A 231 6.38 30.30 -12.46
N SER A 232 7.21 30.57 -13.47
CA SER A 232 7.66 31.92 -13.85
C SER A 232 6.62 32.70 -14.65
N SER A 233 5.51 32.07 -15.05
CA SER A 233 4.43 32.75 -15.76
C SER A 233 3.76 33.79 -14.86
N GLN A 234 3.51 34.96 -15.42
CA GLN A 234 2.75 36.02 -14.76
C GLN A 234 1.31 35.59 -14.43
N GLY A 235 0.73 34.68 -15.20
CA GLY A 235 -0.70 34.36 -15.13
C GLY A 235 -1.58 35.36 -15.89
N ASN A 236 -2.89 35.08 -15.87
CA ASN A 236 -3.91 35.90 -16.53
C ASN A 236 -4.43 36.97 -15.57
N VAL A 237 -4.93 38.08 -16.10
CA VAL A 237 -5.58 39.11 -15.27
C VAL A 237 -6.94 38.59 -14.82
N LEU A 238 -7.12 38.39 -13.52
CA LEU A 238 -8.41 38.03 -12.93
C LEU A 238 -9.33 39.27 -12.87
N THR A 239 -8.80 40.38 -12.35
CA THR A 239 -9.54 41.63 -12.25
C THR A 239 -8.60 42.81 -12.00
N LYS A 240 -8.98 43.98 -12.50
CA LYS A 240 -8.30 45.26 -12.21
C LYS A 240 -8.82 45.94 -10.94
N TRP A 241 -9.92 45.43 -10.39
CA TRP A 241 -10.57 46.02 -9.22
C TRP A 241 -10.01 45.44 -7.91
N PRO A 242 -10.04 46.20 -6.80
CA PRO A 242 -9.57 45.71 -5.52
C PRO A 242 -10.40 44.50 -5.03
N VAL A 243 -9.73 43.36 -4.84
CA VAL A 243 -10.29 42.14 -4.26
C VAL A 243 -10.20 42.21 -2.73
N VAL A 244 -11.31 41.89 -2.05
CA VAL A 244 -11.39 41.83 -0.58
C VAL A 244 -11.08 40.41 -0.09
N ARG A 245 -11.72 39.40 -0.68
CA ARG A 245 -11.47 37.99 -0.38
C ARG A 245 -11.80 37.12 -1.58
N VAL A 246 -11.23 35.92 -1.58
CA VAL A 246 -11.52 34.84 -2.52
C VAL A 246 -11.89 33.62 -1.68
N VAL A 247 -12.95 32.91 -2.07
CA VAL A 247 -13.47 31.76 -1.33
C VAL A 247 -13.65 30.60 -2.31
N GLN A 248 -13.21 29.39 -1.93
CA GLN A 248 -13.49 28.18 -2.69
C GLN A 248 -14.99 27.90 -2.68
N LYS A 249 -15.59 27.73 -3.85
CA LYS A 249 -17.00 27.37 -3.97
C LYS A 249 -17.15 25.85 -4.10
N GLU A 250 -16.44 25.27 -5.05
CA GLU A 250 -16.51 23.86 -5.41
C GLU A 250 -15.10 23.35 -5.73
N ALA A 251 -14.74 22.17 -5.19
CA ALA A 251 -13.59 21.40 -5.66
C ALA A 251 -14.00 20.67 -6.93
N GLY A 252 -13.20 20.79 -7.99
CA GLY A 252 -13.43 20.15 -9.29
C GLY A 252 -12.64 18.86 -9.46
N SER A 253 -12.83 18.21 -10.60
CA SER A 253 -12.09 17.00 -10.99
C SER A 253 -10.67 17.32 -11.47
N SER A 254 -9.84 16.29 -11.64
CA SER A 254 -8.53 16.44 -12.26
C SER A 254 -8.66 17.05 -13.65
N THR A 255 -7.81 18.04 -13.96
CA THR A 255 -7.67 18.55 -15.33
C THR A 255 -6.61 17.81 -16.14
N LEU A 256 -5.88 16.88 -15.53
CA LEU A 256 -4.81 16.12 -16.15
C LEU A 256 -5.25 14.71 -16.57
N GLY A 257 -6.50 14.33 -16.26
CA GLY A 257 -7.02 12.97 -16.43
C GLY A 257 -6.64 12.07 -15.26
N GLY A 258 -7.10 10.81 -15.32
CA GLY A 258 -6.81 9.85 -14.27
C GLY A 258 -5.38 9.30 -14.34
N ARG A 259 -4.86 8.88 -13.19
CA ARG A 259 -3.52 8.34 -12.98
C ARG A 259 -3.57 6.82 -12.90
N GLU A 260 -2.70 6.13 -13.63
CA GLU A 260 -2.57 4.68 -13.50
C GLU A 260 -1.86 4.30 -12.19
N ILE A 261 -2.47 3.36 -11.45
CA ILE A 261 -1.98 2.90 -10.15
C ILE A 261 -1.73 1.40 -10.21
N TRP A 262 -0.59 0.97 -9.68
CA TRP A 262 -0.22 -0.43 -9.46
C TRP A 262 -0.03 -0.70 -7.98
N TYR A 263 -0.27 -1.95 -7.60
CA TYR A 263 -0.02 -2.48 -6.28
C TYR A 263 1.16 -3.46 -6.31
N ASP A 264 2.21 -3.10 -5.59
CA ASP A 264 3.33 -3.98 -5.34
C ASP A 264 2.95 -5.00 -4.26
N ASN A 265 2.72 -6.24 -4.68
CA ASN A 265 2.33 -7.36 -3.81
C ASN A 265 3.49 -7.94 -2.98
N ILE A 266 4.72 -7.44 -3.14
CA ILE A 266 5.88 -7.82 -2.32
C ILE A 266 6.02 -6.85 -1.15
N VAL A 267 5.94 -5.54 -1.44
CA VAL A 267 6.18 -4.47 -0.45
C VAL A 267 4.88 -4.03 0.23
N GLY A 268 3.73 -4.19 -0.45
CA GLY A 268 2.44 -3.74 0.03
C GLY A 268 2.18 -2.26 -0.18
N ARG A 269 2.69 -1.66 -1.25
CA ARG A 269 2.57 -0.22 -1.55
C ARG A 269 1.99 0.03 -2.93
N LEU A 270 1.29 1.16 -3.05
CA LEU A 270 0.86 1.69 -4.34
C LEU A 270 2.04 2.38 -5.04
N ASN A 271 2.09 2.30 -6.36
CA ASN A 271 3.09 2.97 -7.19
C ASN A 271 2.51 3.34 -8.57
N THR A 272 3.27 4.15 -9.31
CA THR A 272 2.96 4.54 -10.70
C THR A 272 4.10 4.22 -11.65
N GLU A 273 4.89 3.21 -11.30
CA GLU A 273 6.09 2.77 -12.02
C GLU A 273 5.85 1.39 -12.68
N GLU A 274 4.58 1.04 -12.92
CA GLU A 274 4.18 -0.23 -13.54
C GLU A 274 4.64 -1.49 -12.77
N ARG A 275 4.90 -1.36 -11.46
CA ARG A 275 5.39 -2.47 -10.63
C ARG A 275 4.26 -3.20 -9.91
N GLY A 276 4.11 -4.48 -10.19
CA GLY A 276 3.14 -5.36 -9.51
C GLY A 276 1.80 -5.45 -10.24
N LYS A 277 0.70 -5.62 -9.49
CA LYS A 277 -0.65 -5.80 -10.05
C LYS A 277 -1.24 -4.44 -10.48
N PRO A 278 -1.70 -4.26 -11.73
CA PRO A 278 -2.42 -3.06 -12.11
C PRO A 278 -3.76 -2.98 -11.36
N LEU A 279 -4.07 -1.81 -10.78
CA LEU A 279 -5.37 -1.52 -10.18
C LEU A 279 -6.29 -0.73 -11.12
N GLY A 280 -5.71 -0.05 -12.11
CA GLY A 280 -6.41 0.74 -13.12
C GLY A 280 -6.08 2.23 -13.05
N THR A 281 -6.86 3.02 -13.78
CA THR A 281 -6.75 4.49 -13.84
C THR A 281 -7.66 5.14 -12.79
N PHE A 282 -7.12 6.04 -11.96
CA PHE A 282 -7.81 6.71 -10.85
C PHE A 282 -7.88 8.21 -11.07
N ASP A 283 -9.06 8.80 -10.91
CA ASP A 283 -9.30 10.25 -10.91
C ASP A 283 -9.73 10.71 -9.51
N THR A 284 -9.85 12.02 -9.31
CA THR A 284 -10.32 12.64 -8.07
C THR A 284 -11.64 12.04 -7.62
N GLY A 285 -11.64 11.49 -6.40
CA GLY A 285 -12.82 10.85 -5.79
C GLY A 285 -12.90 9.34 -6.01
N ASP A 286 -12.08 8.76 -6.91
CA ASP A 286 -11.98 7.31 -7.02
C ASP A 286 -11.38 6.70 -5.76
N LEU A 287 -11.86 5.50 -5.42
CA LEU A 287 -11.46 4.78 -4.22
C LEU A 287 -10.95 3.38 -4.57
N ILE A 288 -10.11 2.84 -3.68
CA ILE A 288 -9.62 1.47 -3.72
C ILE A 288 -10.42 0.66 -2.68
N LEU A 289 -10.97 -0.47 -3.13
CA LEU A 289 -11.54 -1.48 -2.25
C LEU A 289 -10.44 -2.43 -1.77
N ALA A 290 -10.21 -2.45 -0.45
CA ALA A 290 -9.35 -3.41 0.22
C ALA A 290 -10.18 -4.35 1.10
N ILE A 291 -9.99 -5.67 0.96
CA ILE A 291 -10.58 -6.69 1.84
C ILE A 291 -9.47 -7.50 2.51
N PHE A 292 -9.58 -7.68 3.82
CA PHE A 292 -8.55 -8.29 4.65
C PHE A 292 -8.94 -9.68 5.17
N LYS A 293 -7.94 -10.50 5.54
CA LYS A 293 -8.11 -11.87 6.06
C LYS A 293 -8.98 -11.96 7.30
N ASN A 294 -9.01 -10.90 8.11
CA ASN A 294 -9.84 -10.82 9.31
C ASN A 294 -11.34 -10.60 9.04
N GLY A 295 -11.78 -10.50 7.77
CA GLY A 295 -13.18 -10.24 7.45
C GLY A 295 -13.59 -8.77 7.58
N THR A 296 -12.63 -7.85 7.40
CA THR A 296 -12.89 -6.41 7.30
C THR A 296 -12.70 -5.92 5.88
N ALA A 297 -13.50 -4.93 5.48
CA ALA A 297 -13.36 -4.20 4.23
C ALA A 297 -13.05 -2.73 4.51
N GLN A 298 -12.32 -2.07 3.62
CA GLN A 298 -11.95 -0.67 3.72
C GLN A 298 -12.00 -0.04 2.34
N LEU A 299 -12.59 1.16 2.26
CA LEU A 299 -12.37 2.03 1.12
C LEU A 299 -11.26 3.01 1.48
N SER A 300 -10.25 3.10 0.61
CA SER A 300 -9.09 3.97 0.76
C SER A 300 -8.96 4.85 -0.46
N ASN A 301 -8.40 6.05 -0.29
CA ASN A 301 -7.93 6.81 -1.44
C ASN A 301 -6.73 6.10 -2.12
N PHE A 302 -6.24 6.66 -3.22
CA PHE A 302 -5.14 6.09 -4.01
C PHE A 302 -3.79 6.79 -3.77
N GLU A 303 -3.60 7.43 -2.61
CA GLU A 303 -2.31 8.03 -2.26
C GLU A 303 -1.19 6.97 -2.17
N LEU A 304 -0.02 7.28 -2.76
CA LEU A 304 1.12 6.34 -2.81
C LEU A 304 1.75 6.04 -1.44
N THR A 305 1.41 6.84 -0.42
CA THR A 305 1.78 6.64 0.98
C THR A 305 0.97 5.52 1.63
N ASN A 306 -0.17 5.14 1.05
CA ASN A 306 -1.00 4.06 1.55
C ASN A 306 -0.26 2.72 1.51
N ARG A 307 -0.48 1.94 2.57
CA ARG A 307 0.12 0.62 2.73
C ARG A 307 -0.95 -0.44 2.94
N PHE A 308 -0.90 -1.48 2.13
CA PHE A 308 -1.74 -2.67 2.22
C PHE A 308 -0.83 -3.88 2.40
N ASP A 309 -0.83 -4.45 3.60
CA ASP A 309 0.02 -5.59 3.92
C ASP A 309 -0.32 -6.78 3.01
N PRO A 310 0.61 -7.30 2.19
CA PRO A 310 0.34 -8.43 1.31
C PRO A 310 -0.07 -9.70 2.07
N ASP A 311 0.39 -9.84 3.32
CA ASP A 311 0.06 -10.98 4.16
C ASP A 311 -1.35 -10.89 4.76
N ASP A 312 -1.98 -9.72 4.80
CA ASP A 312 -3.34 -9.50 5.31
C ASP A 312 -4.37 -9.23 4.20
N THR A 313 -3.94 -8.69 3.07
CA THR A 313 -4.82 -8.21 1.99
C THR A 313 -5.21 -9.35 1.05
N LEU A 314 -6.52 -9.61 0.92
CA LEU A 314 -7.07 -10.64 0.03
C LEU A 314 -7.57 -10.08 -1.29
N VAL A 315 -8.25 -8.93 -1.25
CA VAL A 315 -8.74 -8.22 -2.45
C VAL A 315 -8.23 -6.81 -2.40
N LEU A 316 -7.68 -6.35 -3.52
CA LEU A 316 -7.29 -4.97 -3.77
C LEU A 316 -7.59 -4.64 -5.23
N GLU A 317 -8.54 -3.73 -5.44
CA GLU A 317 -9.03 -3.30 -6.76
C GLU A 317 -9.67 -1.91 -6.70
N LYS A 318 -9.85 -1.28 -7.87
CA LYS A 318 -10.62 -0.04 -7.98
C LYS A 318 -12.08 -0.29 -7.56
N PHE A 319 -12.60 0.54 -6.68
CA PHE A 319 -13.97 0.45 -6.21
C PHE A 319 -14.94 0.96 -7.27
N ALA A 320 -16.05 0.25 -7.44
CA ALA A 320 -17.22 0.70 -8.18
C ALA A 320 -18.46 0.52 -7.32
N ASP A 321 -19.42 1.44 -7.41
CA ASP A 321 -20.62 1.43 -6.55
C ASP A 321 -21.46 0.15 -6.70
N GLU A 322 -21.43 -0.45 -7.89
CA GLU A 322 -22.14 -1.69 -8.20
C GLU A 322 -21.41 -2.96 -7.69
N THR A 323 -20.18 -2.83 -7.17
CA THR A 323 -19.37 -3.99 -6.75
C THR A 323 -20.03 -4.75 -5.61
N VAL A 324 -20.37 -6.01 -5.88
CA VAL A 324 -20.93 -6.94 -4.89
C VAL A 324 -19.83 -7.79 -4.29
N VAL A 325 -19.64 -7.67 -2.99
CA VAL A 325 -18.74 -8.54 -2.23
C VAL A 325 -19.49 -9.82 -1.85
N THR A 326 -18.96 -10.96 -2.26
CA THR A 326 -19.43 -12.28 -1.86
C THR A 326 -18.42 -12.91 -0.91
N ALA A 327 -18.84 -13.20 0.32
CA ALA A 327 -18.02 -13.79 1.36
C ALA A 327 -18.60 -15.09 1.88
N VAL A 328 -17.74 -16.08 2.09
CA VAL A 328 -18.03 -17.29 2.87
C VAL A 328 -17.20 -17.22 4.14
N TYR A 329 -17.85 -17.32 5.29
CA TYR A 329 -17.18 -17.25 6.57
C TYR A 329 -17.75 -18.29 7.54
N TYR A 330 -16.91 -18.75 8.45
CA TYR A 330 -17.31 -19.56 9.58
C TYR A 330 -17.72 -18.64 10.72
N ASP A 331 -18.92 -18.84 11.26
CA ASP A 331 -19.41 -18.15 12.44
C ASP A 331 -19.14 -19.01 13.68
N GLY A 332 -18.29 -18.52 14.57
CA GLY A 332 -17.89 -19.26 15.76
C GLY A 332 -18.99 -19.41 16.82
N ALA A 333 -19.99 -18.51 16.83
CA ALA A 333 -21.10 -18.56 17.78
C ALA A 333 -22.07 -19.69 17.45
N SER A 334 -22.54 -19.75 16.20
CA SER A 334 -23.45 -20.81 15.72
C SER A 334 -22.72 -22.06 15.24
N LYS A 335 -21.40 -22.03 15.10
CA LYS A 335 -20.55 -23.11 14.56
C LYS A 335 -20.97 -23.57 13.17
N ASN A 336 -21.30 -22.62 12.31
CA ASN A 336 -21.78 -22.87 10.95
C ASN A 336 -21.09 -21.97 9.93
N TYR A 337 -21.05 -22.42 8.69
CA TYR A 337 -20.60 -21.61 7.57
C TYR A 337 -21.77 -20.80 7.00
N TYR A 338 -21.53 -19.53 6.69
CA TYR A 338 -22.49 -18.62 6.08
C TYR A 338 -21.97 -18.06 4.77
N VAL A 339 -22.88 -17.87 3.83
CA VAL A 339 -22.67 -17.10 2.61
C VAL A 339 -23.33 -15.74 2.78
N LYS A 340 -22.60 -14.68 2.47
CA LYS A 340 -23.08 -13.31 2.53
C LYS A 340 -22.70 -12.57 1.26
N ARG A 341 -23.68 -11.92 0.65
CA ARG A 341 -23.51 -11.04 -0.51
C ARG A 341 -24.00 -9.66 -0.17
N PHE A 342 -23.19 -8.63 -0.39
CA PHE A 342 -23.48 -7.26 0.01
C PHE A 342 -22.72 -6.25 -0.83
N GLN A 343 -23.26 -5.04 -0.92
CA GLN A 343 -22.54 -3.85 -1.39
C GLN A 343 -21.99 -3.09 -0.18
N ILE A 344 -20.87 -2.39 -0.38
CA ILE A 344 -20.26 -1.59 0.68
C ILE A 344 -20.87 -0.19 0.64
N ASP A 345 -21.79 0.07 1.54
CA ASP A 345 -22.38 1.40 1.68
C ASP A 345 -21.41 2.32 2.45
N ALA A 346 -20.84 3.28 1.71
CA ALA A 346 -20.19 4.51 2.20
C ALA A 346 -19.44 4.40 3.56
N PRO A 347 -18.22 3.83 3.59
CA PRO A 347 -17.31 4.12 4.67
C PRO A 347 -16.86 5.58 4.53
N LYS A 348 -16.75 6.28 5.66
CA LYS A 348 -15.77 7.37 5.75
C LYS A 348 -14.41 6.77 5.36
N GLU A 349 -13.70 7.42 4.45
CA GLU A 349 -12.37 7.02 3.98
C GLU A 349 -11.50 6.54 5.15
N GLY A 350 -10.82 5.42 4.95
CA GLY A 350 -9.83 4.91 5.89
C GLY A 350 -10.36 4.05 7.05
N LYS A 351 -11.68 3.93 7.27
CA LYS A 351 -12.20 3.06 8.35
C LYS A 351 -12.37 1.61 7.89
N ARG A 352 -11.74 0.66 8.60
CA ARG A 352 -12.01 -0.78 8.42
C ARG A 352 -13.38 -1.14 9.01
N LEU A 353 -14.22 -1.79 8.20
CA LEU A 353 -15.56 -2.24 8.56
C LEU A 353 -15.62 -3.78 8.59
N PRO A 354 -15.91 -4.40 9.75
CA PRO A 354 -16.11 -5.84 9.81
C PRO A 354 -17.43 -6.24 9.14
N PHE A 355 -17.38 -7.26 8.30
CA PHE A 355 -18.57 -7.88 7.70
C PHE A 355 -18.78 -9.33 8.16
N THR A 356 -17.84 -9.89 8.93
CA THR A 356 -17.98 -11.15 9.67
C THR A 356 -18.46 -10.89 11.10
N THR A 357 -18.75 -11.96 11.85
CA THR A 357 -19.21 -11.85 13.24
C THR A 357 -18.06 -11.60 14.22
N ASP A 358 -18.34 -10.87 15.30
CA ASP A 358 -17.40 -10.56 16.37
C ASP A 358 -17.31 -11.73 17.37
N HIS A 359 -16.78 -12.85 16.90
CA HIS A 359 -16.48 -14.01 17.73
C HIS A 359 -15.06 -14.48 17.45
N ARG A 360 -14.31 -14.84 18.50
CA ARG A 360 -12.88 -15.22 18.41
C ARG A 360 -12.60 -16.34 17.41
N ASP A 361 -13.57 -17.25 17.26
CA ASP A 361 -13.47 -18.42 16.40
C ASP A 361 -14.06 -18.16 15.00
N SER A 362 -14.63 -16.98 14.75
CA SER A 362 -15.13 -16.60 13.43
C SER A 362 -13.98 -16.32 12.48
N LYS A 363 -14.08 -16.84 11.25
CA LYS A 363 -13.00 -16.77 10.27
C LYS A 363 -13.56 -16.58 8.87
N LEU A 364 -12.99 -15.65 8.12
CA LEU A 364 -13.23 -15.55 6.70
C LEU A 364 -12.60 -16.77 6.00
N VAL A 365 -13.37 -17.46 5.18
CA VAL A 365 -12.93 -18.65 4.44
C VAL A 365 -12.64 -18.29 2.99
N PHE A 366 -13.51 -17.48 2.40
CA PHE A 366 -13.40 -17.06 1.01
C PHE A 366 -14.07 -15.69 0.83
N VAL A 367 -13.51 -14.88 -0.07
CA VAL A 367 -14.13 -13.63 -0.51
C VAL A 367 -13.83 -13.40 -1.98
N SER A 368 -14.79 -12.85 -2.72
CA SER A 368 -14.65 -12.49 -4.12
C SER A 368 -15.59 -11.35 -4.48
N THR A 369 -15.18 -10.53 -5.44
CA THR A 369 -15.97 -9.47 -6.08
C THR A 369 -16.43 -9.88 -7.49
N ALA A 370 -16.16 -11.12 -7.91
CA ALA A 370 -16.63 -11.65 -9.18
C ALA A 370 -18.16 -11.73 -9.22
N SER A 371 -18.72 -11.53 -10.41
CA SER A 371 -20.17 -11.58 -10.63
C SER A 371 -20.78 -12.96 -10.35
N LYS A 372 -20.01 -14.03 -10.62
CA LYS A 372 -20.40 -15.43 -10.40
C LYS A 372 -19.32 -16.21 -9.63
N PRO A 373 -19.29 -16.09 -8.30
CA PRO A 373 -18.32 -16.83 -7.49
C PRO A 373 -18.84 -18.22 -7.16
N PHE A 374 -17.99 -19.23 -7.36
CA PHE A 374 -18.30 -20.64 -7.13
C PHE A 374 -17.42 -21.23 -6.02
N VAL A 375 -18.00 -22.16 -5.25
CA VAL A 375 -17.26 -22.99 -4.29
C VAL A 375 -17.65 -24.45 -4.43
N VAL A 376 -16.68 -25.35 -4.26
CA VAL A 376 -16.93 -26.77 -4.03
C VAL A 376 -17.05 -26.98 -2.53
N LEU A 377 -18.19 -27.52 -2.11
CA LEU A 377 -18.49 -27.84 -0.72
C LEU A 377 -18.40 -29.35 -0.52
N ASP A 378 -17.40 -29.79 0.25
CA ASP A 378 -17.28 -31.17 0.70
C ASP A 378 -17.92 -31.30 2.08
N TYR A 379 -18.90 -32.21 2.24
CA TYR A 379 -19.64 -32.40 3.49
C TYR A 379 -20.05 -33.85 3.73
N VAL A 380 -20.46 -34.16 4.97
CA VAL A 380 -20.88 -35.49 5.38
C VAL A 380 -22.38 -35.54 5.62
N LYS A 381 -23.08 -36.43 4.91
CA LYS A 381 -24.53 -36.57 4.98
C LYS A 381 -24.95 -37.82 5.76
N GLY A 382 -25.93 -37.62 6.66
CA GLY A 382 -26.64 -38.70 7.35
C GLY A 382 -25.81 -39.50 8.35
N ARG A 383 -26.46 -40.47 9.01
CA ARG A 383 -25.80 -41.33 10.03
C ARG A 383 -24.76 -42.28 9.43
N ALA A 384 -24.86 -42.58 8.14
CA ALA A 384 -23.94 -43.46 7.42
C ALA A 384 -22.61 -42.79 7.05
N LYS A 385 -22.44 -41.49 7.34
CA LYS A 385 -21.27 -40.69 7.02
C LYS A 385 -20.89 -40.73 5.53
N GLU A 386 -21.89 -40.58 4.67
CA GLU A 386 -21.66 -40.49 3.22
C GLU A 386 -20.94 -39.18 2.89
N GLU A 387 -19.85 -39.26 2.12
CA GLU A 387 -19.10 -38.09 1.69
C GLU A 387 -19.70 -37.55 0.39
N CYS A 388 -20.13 -36.29 0.41
CA CYS A 388 -20.73 -35.60 -0.73
C CYS A 388 -19.87 -34.38 -1.11
N SER A 389 -19.92 -34.00 -2.39
CA SER A 389 -19.24 -32.82 -2.92
C SER A 389 -20.17 -32.11 -3.90
N ASP A 390 -20.55 -30.88 -3.57
CA ASP A 390 -21.46 -30.07 -4.39
C ASP A 390 -20.77 -28.80 -4.89
N LEU A 391 -21.00 -28.46 -6.16
CA LEU A 391 -20.63 -27.16 -6.73
C LEU A 391 -21.76 -26.15 -6.46
N ILE A 392 -21.45 -25.08 -5.73
CA ILE A 392 -22.42 -24.07 -5.33
C ILE A 392 -22.10 -22.74 -6.03
N ASP A 393 -23.05 -22.25 -6.83
CA ASP A 393 -23.08 -20.85 -7.28
C ASP A 393 -23.54 -19.97 -6.13
N LEU A 394 -22.64 -19.16 -5.58
CA LEU A 394 -22.95 -18.31 -4.44
C LEU A 394 -23.86 -17.13 -4.82
N ALA A 395 -23.88 -16.72 -6.10
CA ALA A 395 -24.74 -15.66 -6.58
C ALA A 395 -26.21 -16.10 -6.60
N ASP A 396 -26.48 -17.34 -7.03
CA ASP A 396 -27.82 -17.94 -7.01
C ASP A 396 -28.23 -18.40 -5.60
N PHE A 397 -27.26 -18.76 -4.75
CA PHE A 397 -27.51 -19.21 -3.38
C PHE A 397 -28.13 -18.13 -2.48
N ILE A 398 -27.76 -16.86 -2.68
CA ILE A 398 -28.27 -15.75 -1.87
C ILE A 398 -28.32 -14.44 -2.66
N ALA A 399 -29.44 -13.72 -2.52
CA ALA A 399 -29.56 -12.35 -3.02
C ALA A 399 -28.62 -11.38 -2.26
N VAL A 400 -28.31 -10.24 -2.88
CA VAL A 400 -27.57 -9.16 -2.22
C VAL A 400 -28.39 -8.66 -1.03
N LYS A 401 -27.79 -8.66 0.15
CA LYS A 401 -28.36 -8.17 1.41
C LYS A 401 -27.54 -6.97 1.90
N GLY A 402 -28.06 -6.25 2.88
CA GLY A 402 -27.30 -5.18 3.53
C GLY A 402 -26.03 -5.71 4.20
N TRP A 403 -24.98 -4.89 4.24
CA TRP A 403 -23.67 -5.28 4.74
C TRP A 403 -23.64 -5.73 6.21
N LYS A 404 -24.68 -5.44 7.02
CA LYS A 404 -24.82 -5.91 8.40
C LYS A 404 -25.53 -7.27 8.53
N ALA A 405 -26.13 -7.78 7.46
CA ALA A 405 -26.85 -9.05 7.50
C ALA A 405 -25.89 -10.22 7.80
N LEU A 406 -26.37 -11.25 8.51
CA LEU A 406 -25.57 -12.45 8.78
C LEU A 406 -25.28 -13.26 7.51
N GLY A 407 -26.22 -13.29 6.57
CA GLY A 407 -26.17 -14.16 5.39
C GLY A 407 -27.04 -15.41 5.54
N ASN A 408 -26.84 -16.40 4.68
CA ASN A 408 -27.55 -17.68 4.72
C ASN A 408 -26.57 -18.80 5.09
N ARG A 409 -27.01 -19.75 5.91
CA ARG A 409 -26.20 -20.92 6.29
C ARG A 409 -25.90 -21.75 5.04
N LEU A 410 -24.61 -21.96 4.75
CA LEU A 410 -24.11 -22.64 3.55
C LEU A 410 -24.51 -24.12 3.50
N SER A 411 -24.50 -24.81 4.65
CA SER A 411 -24.89 -26.22 4.72
C SER A 411 -25.50 -26.58 6.07
N GLN A 412 -26.46 -27.50 6.04
CA GLN A 412 -27.04 -28.11 7.25
C GLN A 412 -26.20 -29.29 7.77
N PHE A 413 -25.25 -29.77 6.97
CA PHE A 413 -24.42 -30.93 7.23
C PHE A 413 -23.03 -30.55 7.75
N ASP A 414 -22.28 -31.53 8.24
CA ASP A 414 -20.91 -31.33 8.72
C ASP A 414 -19.98 -31.09 7.53
N VAL A 415 -19.50 -29.86 7.39
CA VAL A 415 -18.62 -29.42 6.32
C VAL A 415 -17.19 -29.88 6.60
N LYS A 416 -16.57 -30.57 5.62
CA LYS A 416 -15.16 -30.98 5.66
C LYS A 416 -14.25 -29.95 5.01
N ALA A 417 -14.64 -29.43 3.85
CA ALA A 417 -13.83 -28.47 3.11
C ALA A 417 -14.71 -27.55 2.26
N ILE A 418 -14.22 -26.33 2.05
CA ILE A 418 -14.78 -25.36 1.11
C ILE A 418 -13.62 -24.95 0.22
N LYS A 419 -13.71 -25.27 -1.08
CA LYS A 419 -12.67 -24.96 -2.06
C LYS A 419 -13.20 -23.91 -3.03
N PRO A 420 -12.65 -22.69 -3.08
CA PRO A 420 -13.04 -21.72 -4.09
C PRO A 420 -12.64 -22.19 -5.49
N ILE A 421 -13.46 -21.85 -6.47
CA ILE A 421 -13.10 -22.01 -7.89
C ILE A 421 -12.81 -20.62 -8.44
N ASP A 422 -11.57 -20.44 -8.88
CA ASP A 422 -11.17 -19.24 -9.61
C ASP A 422 -11.75 -19.30 -11.01
N VAL A 423 -12.97 -18.77 -11.16
CA VAL A 423 -13.46 -18.38 -12.49
C VAL A 423 -12.89 -17.00 -12.76
N HIS A 424 -11.66 -16.95 -13.28
CA HIS A 424 -11.14 -15.72 -13.86
C HIS A 424 -12.12 -15.31 -14.96
N VAL A 425 -12.78 -14.16 -14.79
CA VAL A 425 -13.53 -13.52 -15.86
C VAL A 425 -12.50 -13.23 -16.95
N GLY A 426 -12.61 -13.97 -18.05
CA GLY A 426 -11.76 -13.78 -19.21
C GLY A 426 -11.79 -12.32 -19.63
N GLU A 427 -10.59 -11.80 -19.89
CA GLU A 427 -10.38 -10.66 -20.78
C GLU A 427 -11.28 -10.84 -22.02
N ASN A 428 -12.13 -9.84 -22.25
CA ASN A 428 -12.68 -9.51 -23.55
C ASN A 428 -12.64 -8.00 -23.69
#